data_AF-A0A9P6IPP0-F1
#
_entry.id   AF-A0A9P6IPP0-F1
#
_cell.length_a   1.000
_cell.length_b   1.000
_cell.length_c   1.000
_cell.angle_alpha   90.00
_cell.angle_beta   90.00
_cell.angle_gamma   90.00
#
_symmetry.space_group_name_H-M   'P 1'
#
loop_
_entity.id
_entity.type
_entity.pdbx_description
1 polymer ?
#
loop_
_entity_poly.entity_id
_entity_poly.type
_entity_poly.pdbx_seq_one_letter_code
_entity_poly.pdbx_strand_id
1 'polypeptide(L)' 'MDLQRINALIREIPDFPKQGIIFKDIFPLFQDPIAVEMVITHIVNHINTTIDKKVDVVVGLDA' A
#
# COMPACT_ATOMS: atom_id res chain seq x y z
N MET A 1 11.09 11.58 3.46
CA MET A 1 10.91 11.94 2.04
C MET A 1 10.12 10.88 1.29
N ASP A 2 10.32 9.59 1.61
CA ASP A 2 9.70 8.47 0.88
C ASP A 2 8.19 8.29 1.11
N LEU A 3 7.75 8.22 2.38
CA LEU A 3 6.32 8.03 2.70
C LEU A 3 5.42 9.20 2.27
N GLN A 4 5.99 10.39 2.11
CA GLN A 4 5.23 11.57 1.67
C GLN A 4 4.75 11.41 0.22
N ARG A 5 5.57 10.80 -0.65
CA ARG A 5 5.19 10.52 -2.05
C ARG A 5 4.07 9.50 -2.13
N ILE A 6 4.16 8.42 -1.33
CA ILE A 6 3.11 7.40 -1.23
C ILE A 6 1.81 8.04 -0.74
N ASN A 7 1.86 8.80 0.35
CA ASN A 7 0.66 9.44 0.91
C ASN A 7 0.01 10.45 -0.04
N ALA A 8 0.79 11.17 -0.85
CA ALA A 8 0.27 12.10 -1.84
C ALA A 8 -0.50 11.41 -2.99
N LEU A 9 -0.29 10.11 -3.19
CA LEU A 9 -0.96 9.31 -4.21
C LEU A 9 -2.22 8.59 -3.69
N ILE A 10 -2.46 8.59 -2.37
CA ILE A 10 -3.68 8.03 -1.78
C ILE A 10 -4.75 9.12 -1.76
N ARG A 11 -5.84 8.89 -2.50
CA ARG A 11 -6.95 9.83 -2.57
C ARG A 11 -8.03 9.46 -1.56
N GLU A 12 -8.65 10.46 -0.97
CA GLU A 12 -9.83 10.28 -0.14
C GLU A 12 -11.08 10.57 -0.97
N ILE A 13 -11.99 9.59 -1.04
CA ILE A 13 -13.28 9.72 -1.71
C ILE A 13 -14.37 9.61 -0.64
N PRO A 14 -15.01 10.72 -0.24
CA PRO A 14 -16.08 10.67 0.76
C PRO A 14 -17.34 10.00 0.19
N ASP A 15 -18.12 9.40 1.08
CA ASP A 15 -19.42 8.79 0.82
C ASP A 15 -19.41 7.65 -0.22
N PHE A 16 -18.30 6.93 -0.34
CA PHE A 16 -18.15 5.77 -1.24
C PHE A 16 -17.79 4.48 -0.48
N PRO A 17 -18.42 3.32 -0.82
CA PRO A 17 -19.52 3.15 -1.76
C PRO A 17 -20.89 3.56 -1.18
N LYS A 18 -20.93 3.99 0.08
CA LYS A 18 -22.14 4.43 0.79
C LYS A 18 -21.82 5.64 1.67
N GLN A 19 -22.85 6.42 1.99
CA GLN A 19 -22.74 7.59 2.84
C GLN A 19 -22.06 7.28 4.18
N GLY A 20 -21.19 8.17 4.64
CA GLY A 20 -20.43 8.07 5.88
C GLY A 20 -19.10 7.31 5.77
N ILE A 21 -18.75 6.77 4.60
CA ILE A 21 -17.49 6.05 4.37
C ILE A 21 -16.49 6.95 3.63
N ILE A 22 -15.27 7.08 4.13
CA ILE A 22 -14.15 7.68 3.38
C ILE A 22 -13.37 6.54 2.72
N PHE A 23 -13.56 6.36 1.42
CA PHE A 23 -12.80 5.39 0.65
C PHE A 23 -11.39 5.91 0.36
N LYS A 24 -10.39 5.04 0.55
CA LYS A 24 -8.99 5.33 0.24
C LYS A 24 -8.66 4.72 -1.12
N ASP A 25 -8.71 5.53 -2.17
CA ASP A 25 -8.32 5.11 -3.50
C ASP A 25 -6.79 5.05 -3.59
N ILE A 26 -6.27 3.82 -3.64
CA ILE A 26 -4.85 3.52 -3.78
C ILE A 26 -4.45 3.30 -5.24
N PHE A 27 -5.38 3.28 -6.20
CA PHE A 27 -5.05 2.99 -7.59
C PHE A 27 -4.00 3.92 -8.23
N PRO A 28 -3.92 5.23 -7.87
CA PRO A 28 -2.85 6.09 -8.38
C PRO A 28 -1.44 5.61 -8.00
N LEU A 29 -1.28 4.89 -6.88
CA LEU A 29 0.01 4.32 -6.49
C LEU A 29 0.52 3.35 -7.56
N PHE A 30 -0.35 2.53 -8.16
CA PHE A 30 0.05 1.56 -9.18
C PHE A 30 0.39 2.18 -10.53
N GLN A 31 0.09 3.47 -10.73
CA GLN A 31 0.45 4.21 -11.95
C GLN A 31 1.84 4.85 -11.85
N ASP A 32 2.43 4.94 -10.66
CA ASP A 32 3.77 5.47 -10.42
C ASP A 32 4.74 4.31 -10.11
N PRO A 33 5.63 3.92 -11.04
CA PRO A 33 6.53 2.77 -10.84
C PRO A 33 7.47 2.97 -9.65
N ILE A 34 7.85 4.21 -9.35
CA ILE A 34 8.70 4.51 -8.19
C ILE A 34 7.91 4.29 -6.90
N ALA A 35 6.64 4.71 -6.86
CA ALA A 35 5.80 4.49 -5.69
C ALA A 35 5.55 3.00 -5.42
N VAL A 36 5.34 2.19 -6.47
CA VAL A 36 5.21 0.73 -6.33
C VAL A 36 6.47 0.11 -5.73
N GLU A 37 7.65 0.45 -6.28
CA GLU A 37 8.93 -0.04 -5.76
C GLU A 37 9.14 0.33 -4.29
N MET A 38 8.80 1.57 -3.92
CA MET A 38 8.91 2.04 -2.54
C MET A 38 7.99 1.25 -1.60
N VAL A 39 6.72 1.02 -1.98
CA VAL A 39 5.78 0.24 -1.16
C VAL A 39 6.30 -1.18 -0.95
N ILE A 40 6.75 -1.85 -2.02
CA ILE A 40 7.31 -3.22 -1.94
C ILE A 40 8.54 -3.23 -1.03
N THR A 41 9.46 -2.29 -1.23
CA THR A 41 10.69 -2.17 -0.42
C THR A 41 10.36 -2.00 1.05
N HIS A 42 9.39 -1.14 1.39
CA HIS A 42 8.97 -0.95 2.78
C HIS A 42 8.34 -2.21 3.38
N ILE A 43 7.49 -2.93 2.63
CA ILE A 43 6.88 -4.18 3.10
C ILE A 43 7.96 -5.24 3.35
N VAL A 44 8.87 -5.44 2.40
CA VAL A 44 9.96 -6.42 2.51
C VAL A 44 10.89 -6.08 3.68
N ASN A 45 11.28 -4.82 3.83
CA ASN A 45 12.10 -4.38 4.96
C ASN A 45 11.40 -4.62 6.29
N HIS A 46 10.09 -4.35 6.38
CA HIS A 46 9.32 -4.61 7.58
C HIS A 46 9.30 -6.11 7.91
N ILE A 47 9.00 -6.96 6.94
CA ILE A 47 9.01 -8.43 7.10
C ILE A 47 10.38 -8.89 7.61
N ASN A 48 11.47 -8.47 6.95
CA ASN A 48 12.83 -8.89 7.29
C ASN A 48 13.30 -8.41 8.69
N THR A 49 12.74 -7.32 9.20
CA THR A 49 13.12 -6.73 10.49
C THR A 49 12.20 -7.14 11.65
N THR A 50 11.02 -7.68 11.36
CA THR A 50 10.02 -8.02 12.39
C THR A 50 9.70 -9.50 12.48
N ILE A 51 10.01 -10.28 11.45
CA ILE A 51 9.75 -11.72 11.41
C ILE A 51 11.09 -12.43 11.37
N ASP A 52 11.45 -13.08 12.48
CA ASP A 52 12.70 -13.85 12.59
C ASP A 52 12.70 -15.16 11.80
N LYS A 53 11.52 -15.60 11.34
CA LYS A 53 11.36 -16.83 10.56
C LYS A 53 11.36 -16.51 9.06
N LYS A 54 11.93 -17.41 8.27
CA LYS A 54 11.87 -17.33 6.82
C LYS A 54 10.42 -17.42 6.34
N VAL A 55 10.04 -16.53 5.42
CA VAL A 55 8.77 -16.61 4.68
C VAL A 55 8.94 -17.60 3.53
N ASP A 56 8.15 -18.68 3.54
CA ASP A 56 8.18 -19.69 2.48
C ASP A 56 7.17 -19.39 1.35
N VAL A 57 6.03 -18.77 1.68
CA VAL A 57 4.94 -18.47 0.75
C VAL A 57 4.29 -17.13 1.09
N VAL A 58 3.86 -16.40 0.05
CA VAL A 58 3.00 -15.21 0.16
C VAL A 58 1.66 -15.54 -0.48
N VAL A 59 0.55 -15.25 0.21
CA VAL A 59 -0.81 -15.48 -0.28
C VAL A 59 -1.48 -14.14 -0.59
N GLY A 60 -1.90 -13.95 -1.83
CA GLY A 60 -2.69 -12.78 -2.25
C GLY A 60 -4.18 -13.02 -2.01
N LEU A 61 -4.87 -12.04 -1.43
CA LEU A 61 -6.33 -12.05 -1.34
C LEU A 61 -6.90 -11.50 -2.65
N ASP A 62 -8.01 -12.07 -3.10
CA ASP A 62 -8.75 -11.55 -4.24
C ASP A 62 -9.41 -10.21 -3.90
N ALA A 63 -9.59 -9.36 -4.92
CA ALA A 63 -10.08 -7.99 -4.79
C ALA A 63 -11.58 -7.88 -5.10
#